data_AF-A0AAW2PI44-F1
#
_entry.id   AF-A0AAW2PI44-F1
#
_cell.length_a   1.000
_cell.length_b   1.000
_cell.length_c   1.000
_cell.angle_alpha   90.00
_cell.angle_beta   90.00
_cell.angle_gamma   90.00
#
_symmetry.space_group_name_H-M   'P 1'
#
loop_
_entity.id
_entity.type
_entity.pdbx_description
1 polymer ?
#
loop_
_entity_poly.entity_id
_entity_poly.type
_entity_poly.pdbx_seq_one_letter_code
_entity_poly.pdbx_strand_id
1 'polypeptide(L)'
;MSLGCGLVSSQTVESFTWLFRAWLTYMVGRPPQTVITSQCKALQAAFPRAVYHSSRVDEFEAAWEEMVQSYRLMDHKWLQMLYEDRKRWIPVYLKEFFLAGMFAVKENERLTSPFEEYLSPHTSLKQFFSSYDRALLEINQRETLSDLESKNSSCMLKSRFYFELQLSRLYTNSIFKKFQDEIEGMYTCFSIRQMNIDGSIVTYIVKEDIQVEENWRETRDFEVMYNASDAEILCACGLFNFRGYLCRHALSVINQIGLEEIPPQYILARWRKDISRSYIFNHGCNGIDVNNPVHRYDNLYKSALKVVEEGRKSHDRYKFTIQSLDEILNKVRI
;
A
#
# COMPACT_ATOMS: atom_id res chain seq x y z
N MET A 1 11.85 2.74 35.38
CA MET A 1 10.43 2.78 34.96
C MET A 1 9.71 1.69 35.74
N SER A 2 8.86 2.07 36.70
CA SER A 2 8.17 1.10 37.55
C SER A 2 6.80 0.82 36.94
N LEU A 3 6.56 -0.44 36.58
CA LEU A 3 5.25 -0.93 36.14
C LEU A 3 4.55 -1.54 37.35
N GLY A 4 3.24 -1.37 37.44
CA GLY A 4 2.41 -2.04 38.44
C GLY A 4 1.08 -2.45 37.82
N CYS A 5 0.50 -3.53 38.35
CA CYS A 5 -0.81 -4.02 37.95
C CYS A 5 -1.66 -4.23 39.22
N GLY A 6 -2.98 -4.11 39.07
CA GLY A 6 -3.91 -4.40 40.15
C GLY A 6 -5.18 -5.03 39.59
N LEU A 7 -5.62 -6.09 40.25
CA LEU A 7 -6.87 -6.77 39.93
C LEU A 7 -7.99 -6.09 40.69
N VAL A 8 -9.07 -5.76 40.01
CA VAL A 8 -10.28 -5.19 40.61
C VAL A 8 -11.43 -6.16 40.41
N SER A 9 -12.19 -6.41 41.48
CA SER A 9 -13.29 -7.38 41.51
C SER A 9 -14.52 -6.93 40.74
N SER A 10 -14.67 -5.62 40.51
CA SER A 10 -15.76 -5.01 39.76
C SER A 10 -15.31 -3.70 39.10
N GLN A 11 -15.94 -3.32 37.97
CA GLN A 11 -15.67 -2.05 37.28
C GLN A 11 -16.50 -0.89 37.88
N THR A 12 -16.46 -0.72 39.21
CA THR A 12 -17.17 0.40 39.89
C THR A 12 -16.22 1.52 40.28
N VAL A 13 -16.77 2.71 40.54
CA VAL A 13 -15.99 3.90 40.93
C VAL A 13 -15.20 3.64 42.22
N GLU A 14 -15.78 2.92 43.17
CA GLU A 14 -15.19 2.59 44.47
C GLU A 14 -13.97 1.68 44.30
N SER A 15 -14.08 0.68 43.42
CA SER A 15 -13.02 -0.27 43.08
C SER A 15 -11.81 0.42 42.44
N PHE A 16 -12.03 1.31 41.46
CA PHE A 16 -10.95 2.11 40.86
C PHE A 16 -10.37 3.15 41.82
N THR A 17 -11.21 3.79 42.64
CA THR A 17 -10.77 4.75 43.66
C THR A 17 -9.84 4.08 44.67
N TRP A 18 -10.19 2.87 45.12
CA TRP A 18 -9.34 2.07 46.00
C TRP A 18 -8.00 1.74 45.31
N LEU A 19 -8.03 1.27 44.06
CA LEU A 19 -6.83 0.92 43.31
C LEU A 19 -5.87 2.12 43.15
N PHE A 20 -6.38 3.29 42.78
CA PHE A 20 -5.55 4.49 42.63
C PHE A 20 -5.01 5.00 43.97
N ARG A 21 -5.79 4.90 45.06
CA ARG A 21 -5.29 5.21 46.41
C ARG A 21 -4.18 4.27 46.83
N ALA A 22 -4.35 2.96 46.62
CA ALA A 22 -3.31 1.97 46.90
C ALA A 22 -2.03 2.28 46.10
N TRP A 23 -2.16 2.54 44.81
CA TRP A 23 -1.03 2.94 43.96
C TRP A 23 -0.28 4.15 44.50
N LEU A 24 -0.98 5.23 44.83
CA LEU A 24 -0.37 6.45 45.37
C LEU A 24 0.39 6.18 46.66
N THR A 25 -0.13 5.32 47.54
CA THR A 25 0.57 4.90 48.77
C THR A 25 1.88 4.19 48.45
N TYR A 26 1.88 3.22 47.54
CA TYR A 26 3.08 2.44 47.20
C TYR A 26 4.10 3.21 46.35
N MET A 27 3.65 4.18 45.56
CA MET A 27 4.49 4.98 44.67
C MET A 27 4.90 6.33 45.27
N VAL A 28 4.80 6.48 46.60
CA VAL A 28 5.21 7.67 47.36
C VAL A 28 4.57 8.94 46.81
N GLY A 29 3.25 8.89 46.62
CA GLY A 29 2.43 9.98 46.13
C GLY A 29 2.57 10.28 44.63
N ARG A 30 3.34 9.48 43.86
CA ARG A 30 3.48 9.69 42.41
C ARG A 30 2.33 9.02 41.65
N PRO A 31 1.45 9.79 40.97
CA PRO A 31 0.39 9.21 40.17
C PRO A 31 0.98 8.50 38.94
N PRO A 32 0.28 7.49 38.40
CA PRO A 32 0.67 6.89 37.14
C PRO A 32 0.59 7.94 36.03
N GLN A 33 1.62 8.02 35.19
CA GLN A 33 1.64 8.93 34.03
C GLN A 33 0.69 8.46 32.92
N THR A 34 0.47 7.15 32.83
CA THR A 34 -0.39 6.51 31.83
C THR A 34 -1.16 5.37 32.49
N VAL A 35 -2.45 5.27 32.21
CA VAL A 35 -3.32 4.18 32.67
C VAL A 35 -3.85 3.44 31.45
N ILE A 36 -3.59 2.14 31.35
CA ILE A 36 -4.10 1.28 30.27
C ILE A 36 -5.25 0.46 30.85
N THR A 37 -6.45 0.61 30.28
CA THR A 37 -7.65 -0.10 30.72
C THR A 37 -8.05 -1.19 29.72
N SER A 38 -8.98 -2.08 30.10
CA SER A 38 -9.57 -3.05 29.16
C SER A 38 -10.27 -2.37 27.98
N GLN A 39 -10.80 -1.15 28.17
CA GLN A 39 -11.36 -0.33 27.10
C GLN A 39 -10.30 0.03 26.05
N CYS A 40 -9.01 0.13 26.40
CA CYS A 40 -7.95 0.30 25.41
C CYS A 40 -7.82 -0.90 24.48
N LYS A 41 -7.98 -2.14 24.97
CA LYS A 41 -7.93 -3.34 24.12
C LYS A 41 -9.18 -3.45 23.24
N ALA A 42 -10.35 -3.14 23.79
CA ALA A 42 -11.60 -3.17 23.05
C ALA A 42 -11.63 -2.08 21.96
N LEU A 43 -11.12 -0.88 22.26
CA LEU A 43 -10.92 0.20 21.28
C LEU A 43 -9.85 -0.15 20.24
N GLN A 44 -8.76 -0.80 20.64
CA GLN A 44 -7.73 -1.31 19.72
C GLN A 44 -8.28 -2.32 18.72
N ALA A 45 -9.33 -3.07 19.07
CA ALA A 45 -10.02 -3.96 18.14
C ALA A 45 -11.14 -3.25 17.36
N ALA A 46 -11.84 -2.29 17.96
CA ALA A 46 -12.96 -1.60 17.31
C ALA A 46 -12.50 -0.64 16.21
N PHE A 47 -11.38 0.07 16.41
CA PHE A 47 -10.90 1.06 15.47
C PHE A 47 -10.48 0.44 14.12
N PRO A 48 -9.61 -0.59 14.07
CA PRO A 48 -9.26 -1.20 12.80
C PRO A 48 -10.46 -1.82 12.08
N ARG A 49 -11.42 -2.40 12.82
CA ARG A 49 -12.67 -2.87 12.22
C ARG A 49 -13.43 -1.74 11.55
N ALA A 50 -13.65 -0.62 12.24
CA ALA A 50 -14.34 0.53 11.65
C ALA A 50 -13.62 1.07 10.39
N VAL A 51 -12.29 1.07 10.38
CA VAL A 51 -11.49 1.62 9.27
C VAL A 51 -11.34 0.66 8.09
N TYR A 52 -10.97 -0.59 8.35
CA TYR A 52 -10.56 -1.55 7.32
C TYR A 52 -11.65 -2.55 6.94
N HIS A 53 -12.69 -2.71 7.76
CA HIS A 53 -13.77 -3.66 7.43
C HIS A 53 -14.91 -3.00 6.65
N SER A 54 -14.97 -1.67 6.63
CA SER A 54 -15.97 -0.94 5.86
C SER A 54 -15.60 -0.87 4.39
N SER A 55 -16.50 -1.40 3.56
CA SER A 55 -16.38 -1.41 2.10
C SER A 55 -17.11 -0.22 1.47
N ARG A 56 -18.05 0.40 2.20
CA ARG A 56 -18.79 1.56 1.72
C ARG A 56 -18.70 2.72 2.71
N VAL A 57 -18.95 3.93 2.21
CA VAL A 57 -18.84 5.15 3.01
C VAL A 57 -19.86 5.15 4.14
N ASP A 58 -21.10 4.74 3.85
CA ASP A 58 -22.17 4.57 4.84
C ASP A 58 -21.79 3.55 5.93
N GLU A 59 -21.20 2.41 5.56
CA GLU A 59 -20.69 1.41 6.53
C GLU A 59 -19.61 1.99 7.44
N PHE A 60 -18.68 2.78 6.89
CA PHE A 60 -17.64 3.44 7.68
C PHE A 60 -18.24 4.46 8.65
N GLU A 61 -19.12 5.33 8.17
CA GLU A 61 -19.71 6.39 9.01
C GLU A 61 -20.52 5.79 10.16
N ALA A 62 -21.31 4.75 9.90
CA ALA A 62 -22.05 4.02 10.93
C ALA A 62 -21.13 3.34 11.95
N ALA A 63 -20.11 2.60 11.48
CA ALA A 63 -19.18 1.90 12.37
C ALA A 63 -18.33 2.86 13.22
N TRP A 64 -17.93 4.00 12.63
CA TRP A 64 -17.23 5.05 13.34
C TRP A 64 -18.11 5.67 14.44
N GLU A 65 -19.33 6.06 14.09
CA GLU A 65 -20.28 6.63 15.05
C GLU A 65 -20.57 5.66 16.21
N GLU A 66 -20.84 4.39 15.90
CA GLU A 66 -21.06 3.34 16.90
C GLU A 66 -19.86 3.22 17.86
N MET A 67 -18.64 3.19 17.32
CA MET A 67 -17.41 3.14 18.12
C MET A 67 -17.30 4.37 19.04
N VAL A 68 -17.44 5.58 18.51
CA VAL A 68 -17.28 6.80 19.31
C VAL A 68 -18.33 6.87 20.42
N GLN A 69 -19.57 6.49 20.14
CA GLN A 69 -20.64 6.45 21.14
C GLN A 69 -20.40 5.38 22.21
N SER A 70 -20.05 4.16 21.80
CA SER A 70 -19.85 3.02 22.71
C SER A 70 -18.72 3.25 23.71
N TYR A 71 -17.66 3.96 23.28
CA TYR A 71 -16.51 4.29 24.13
C TYR A 71 -16.55 5.71 24.72
N ARG A 72 -17.66 6.45 24.54
CA ARG A 72 -17.86 7.83 25.04
C ARG A 72 -16.74 8.79 24.64
N LEU A 73 -16.30 8.70 23.39
CA LEU A 73 -15.17 9.48 22.85
C LEU A 73 -15.61 10.75 22.10
N MET A 74 -16.90 11.14 22.21
CA MET A 74 -17.49 12.25 21.44
C MET A 74 -16.72 13.57 21.58
N ASP A 75 -16.24 13.89 22.79
CA ASP A 75 -15.54 15.15 23.08
C ASP A 75 -14.00 15.05 22.96
N HIS A 76 -13.49 13.90 22.48
CA HIS A 76 -12.05 13.69 22.38
C HIS A 76 -11.47 14.44 21.18
N LYS A 77 -10.91 15.63 21.42
CA LYS A 77 -10.41 16.57 20.40
C LYS A 77 -9.53 15.92 19.32
N TRP A 78 -8.59 15.06 19.70
CA TRP A 78 -7.72 14.39 18.72
C TRP A 78 -8.51 13.46 17.79
N LEU A 79 -9.55 12.79 18.30
CA LEU A 79 -10.36 11.87 17.50
C LEU A 79 -11.28 12.65 16.54
N GLN A 80 -11.79 13.80 16.98
CA GLN A 80 -12.52 14.74 16.13
C GLN A 80 -11.64 15.25 14.98
N MET A 81 -10.43 15.75 15.28
CA MET A 81 -9.47 16.20 14.26
C MET A 81 -9.12 15.07 13.28
N LEU A 82 -8.89 13.85 13.79
CA LEU A 82 -8.59 12.69 12.96
C LEU A 82 -9.76 12.35 12.01
N TYR A 83 -11.00 12.45 12.50
CA TYR A 83 -12.21 12.23 11.72
C TYR A 83 -12.45 13.35 10.68
N GLU A 84 -12.13 14.61 10.98
CA GLU A 84 -12.19 15.71 10.02
C GLU A 84 -11.31 15.43 8.79
N ASP A 85 -10.13 14.83 9.00
CA ASP A 85 -9.20 14.44 7.95
C ASP A 85 -9.48 13.07 7.31
N ARG A 86 -10.58 12.38 7.66
CA ARG A 86 -10.87 10.98 7.25
C ARG A 86 -10.74 10.71 5.75
N LYS A 87 -11.08 11.68 4.90
CA LYS A 87 -10.97 11.54 3.44
C LYS A 87 -9.54 11.36 2.93
N ARG A 88 -8.52 11.62 3.78
CA ARG A 88 -7.10 11.52 3.44
C ARG A 88 -6.45 10.21 3.88
N TRP A 89 -7.09 9.46 4.79
CA TRP A 89 -6.46 8.29 5.41
C TRP A 89 -7.40 7.10 5.64
N ILE A 90 -8.71 7.23 5.40
CA ILE A 90 -9.61 6.08 5.44
C ILE A 90 -9.65 5.41 4.06
N PRO A 91 -9.37 4.10 3.95
CA PRO A 91 -9.35 3.40 2.67
C PRO A 91 -10.61 3.64 1.82
N VAL A 92 -11.81 3.61 2.41
CA VAL A 92 -13.05 3.72 1.64
C VAL A 92 -13.18 5.02 0.84
N TYR A 93 -12.62 6.11 1.36
CA TYR A 93 -12.60 7.41 0.69
C TYR A 93 -11.46 7.54 -0.34
N LEU A 94 -10.48 6.64 -0.27
CA LEU A 94 -9.30 6.67 -1.13
C LEU A 94 -9.43 5.76 -2.36
N LYS A 95 -10.57 5.08 -2.52
CA LYS A 95 -10.81 4.12 -3.60
C LYS A 95 -10.71 4.72 -5.00
N GLU A 96 -10.86 6.03 -5.15
CA GLU A 96 -10.76 6.72 -6.44
C GLU A 96 -9.30 7.04 -6.84
N PHE A 97 -8.34 6.90 -5.92
CA PHE A 97 -6.96 7.29 -6.17
C PHE A 97 -6.07 6.07 -6.43
N PHE A 98 -5.17 6.19 -7.41
CA PHE A 98 -4.14 5.20 -7.64
C PHE A 98 -3.00 5.33 -6.63
N LEU A 99 -2.88 4.40 -5.68
CA LEU A 99 -1.92 4.46 -4.57
C LEU A 99 -0.71 3.51 -4.71
N ALA A 100 -0.69 2.67 -5.75
CA ALA A 100 0.46 1.82 -6.10
C ALA A 100 1.07 0.98 -4.95
N GLY A 101 0.25 0.58 -3.98
CA GLY A 101 0.68 -0.20 -2.81
C GLY A 101 1.40 0.60 -1.72
N MET A 102 1.35 1.93 -1.76
CA MET A 102 1.90 2.82 -0.72
C MET A 102 0.95 3.05 0.46
N PHE A 103 -0.21 2.37 0.46
CA PHE A 103 -1.27 2.56 1.43
C PHE A 103 -1.72 1.21 1.97
N ALA A 104 -1.86 1.09 3.29
CA ALA A 104 -2.33 -0.11 3.95
C ALA A 104 -3.86 -0.17 3.82
N VAL A 105 -4.38 -1.25 3.25
CA VAL A 105 -5.82 -1.38 2.99
C VAL A 105 -6.45 -2.45 3.89
N LYS A 106 -5.62 -3.24 4.59
CA LYS A 106 -6.06 -4.27 5.53
C LYS A 106 -5.42 -4.00 6.90
N GLU A 107 -6.13 -4.37 7.97
CA GLU A 107 -5.71 -4.18 9.37
C GLU A 107 -4.30 -4.73 9.65
N ASN A 108 -4.01 -5.95 9.19
CA ASN A 108 -2.74 -6.62 9.45
C ASN A 108 -1.69 -6.37 8.37
N GLU A 109 -1.91 -5.40 7.50
CA GLU A 109 -0.96 -5.09 6.44
C GLU A 109 0.13 -4.15 6.93
N ARG A 110 1.35 -4.67 7.02
CA ARG A 110 2.53 -3.86 7.32
C ARG A 110 3.12 -3.29 6.03
N LEU A 111 3.07 -1.96 5.89
CA LEU A 111 3.90 -1.27 4.92
C LEU A 111 5.30 -1.12 5.51
N THR A 112 6.29 -1.79 4.90
CA THR A 112 7.69 -1.56 5.24
C THR A 112 8.24 -0.43 4.39
N SER A 113 8.83 0.58 5.04
CA SER A 113 9.58 1.59 4.30
C SER A 113 10.85 0.94 3.75
N PRO A 114 11.22 1.19 2.48
CA PRO A 114 12.49 0.69 1.95
C PRO A 114 13.70 1.25 2.72
N PHE A 115 13.51 2.31 3.52
CA PHE A 115 14.53 2.92 4.36
C PHE A 115 14.54 2.43 5.81
N GLU A 116 13.59 1.59 6.23
CA GLU A 116 13.48 1.12 7.63
C GLU A 116 14.71 0.32 8.09
N GLU A 117 15.36 -0.39 7.16
CA GLU A 117 16.62 -1.13 7.38
C GLU A 117 17.84 -0.21 7.55
N TYR A 118 17.73 1.05 7.13
CA TYR A 118 18.86 1.96 6.97
C TYR A 118 18.83 3.16 7.93
N LEU A 119 17.63 3.60 8.30
CA LEU A 119 17.38 4.80 9.08
C LEU A 119 16.65 4.44 10.38
N SER A 120 17.17 4.96 11.49
CA SER A 120 16.55 4.84 12.82
C SER A 120 16.11 6.22 13.30
N PRO A 121 15.07 6.34 14.15
CA PRO A 121 14.75 7.59 14.84
C PRO A 121 15.93 8.20 15.62
N HIS A 122 16.93 7.39 15.96
CA HIS A 122 18.14 7.82 16.67
C HIS A 122 19.32 8.19 15.75
N THR A 123 19.15 8.12 14.43
CA THR A 123 20.20 8.50 13.47
C THR A 123 20.42 10.01 13.48
N SER A 124 21.64 10.45 13.77
CA SER A 124 21.97 11.89 13.73
C SER A 124 21.88 12.45 12.30
N LEU A 125 21.63 13.76 12.15
CA LEU A 125 21.53 14.40 10.84
C LEU A 125 22.78 14.20 9.97
N LYS A 126 23.98 14.17 10.57
CA LYS A 126 25.22 13.89 9.85
C LYS A 126 25.25 12.46 9.30
N GLN A 127 24.83 11.48 10.10
CA GLN A 127 24.78 10.08 9.69
C GLN A 127 23.64 9.82 8.69
N PHE A 128 22.57 10.60 8.77
CA PHE A 128 21.41 10.49 7.89
C PHE A 128 21.84 10.58 6.42
N PHE A 129 22.60 11.60 6.02
CA PHE A 129 23.02 11.75 4.62
C PHE A 129 23.81 10.54 4.12
N SER A 130 24.82 10.09 4.89
CA SER A 130 25.59 8.91 4.52
C SER A 130 24.76 7.61 4.46
N SER A 131 23.82 7.42 5.40
CA SER A 131 22.96 6.25 5.43
C SER A 131 21.92 6.27 4.31
N TYR A 132 21.41 7.46 3.98
CA TYR A 132 20.44 7.68 2.92
C TYR A 132 21.06 7.43 1.54
N ASP A 133 22.24 7.98 1.27
CA ASP A 133 22.94 7.76 0.00
C ASP A 133 23.26 6.27 -0.21
N ARG A 134 23.70 5.59 0.87
CA ARG A 134 23.89 4.13 0.86
C ARG A 134 22.58 3.39 0.61
N ALA A 135 21.50 3.76 1.28
CA ALA A 135 20.19 3.14 1.10
C ALA A 135 19.72 3.26 -0.35
N LEU A 136 19.81 4.45 -0.96
CA LEU A 136 19.45 4.66 -2.36
C LEU A 136 20.27 3.76 -3.29
N LEU A 137 21.58 3.68 -3.08
CA LEU A 137 22.45 2.85 -3.91
C LEU A 137 22.09 1.36 -3.79
N GLU A 138 21.89 0.85 -2.57
CA GLU A 138 21.51 -0.54 -2.35
C GLU A 138 20.10 -0.87 -2.85
N ILE A 139 19.13 0.03 -2.69
CA ILE A 139 17.78 -0.11 -3.25
C ILE A 139 17.85 -0.21 -4.77
N ASN A 140 18.57 0.68 -5.43
CA ASN A 140 18.74 0.68 -6.89
C ASN A 140 19.43 -0.60 -7.39
N GLN A 141 20.44 -1.09 -6.66
CA GLN A 141 21.10 -2.36 -6.98
C GLN A 141 20.14 -3.54 -6.83
N ARG A 142 19.38 -3.60 -5.73
CA ARG A 142 18.40 -4.64 -5.45
C ARG A 142 17.30 -4.66 -6.52
N GLU A 143 16.83 -3.49 -6.94
CA GLU A 143 15.88 -3.37 -8.05
C GLU A 143 16.49 -3.87 -9.36
N THR A 144 17.71 -3.44 -9.70
CA THR A 144 18.38 -3.87 -10.94
C THR A 144 18.53 -5.39 -11.02
N LEU A 145 18.91 -6.02 -9.92
CA LEU A 145 18.99 -7.49 -9.82
C LEU A 145 17.61 -8.14 -9.97
N SER A 146 16.58 -7.59 -9.32
CA SER A 146 15.20 -8.09 -9.40
C SER A 146 14.62 -7.97 -10.81
N ASP A 147 14.95 -6.91 -11.54
CA ASP A 147 14.56 -6.69 -12.93
C ASP A 147 15.24 -7.68 -13.87
N LEU A 148 16.55 -7.93 -13.65
CA LEU A 148 17.29 -8.93 -14.41
C LEU A 148 16.72 -10.33 -14.18
N GLU A 149 16.43 -10.70 -12.94
CA GLU A 149 15.80 -11.97 -12.58
C GLU A 149 14.42 -12.11 -13.26
N SER A 150 13.59 -11.07 -13.20
CA SER A 150 12.26 -11.07 -13.81
C SER A 150 12.29 -11.31 -15.32
N LYS A 151 13.31 -10.76 -16.01
CA LYS A 151 13.53 -10.95 -17.45
C LYS A 151 14.02 -12.35 -17.79
N ASN A 152 14.87 -12.93 -16.96
CA ASN A 152 15.50 -14.23 -17.22
C ASN A 152 14.66 -15.42 -16.79
N SER A 153 13.82 -15.27 -15.78
CA SER A 153 13.04 -16.37 -15.21
C SER A 153 11.68 -15.87 -14.75
N SER A 154 10.63 -16.51 -15.25
CA SER A 154 9.26 -16.25 -14.78
C SER A 154 8.91 -17.20 -13.65
N CYS A 155 8.09 -16.76 -12.70
CA CYS A 155 7.58 -17.64 -11.65
C CYS A 155 6.73 -18.76 -12.25
N MET A 156 6.72 -19.92 -11.59
CA MET A 156 5.88 -21.05 -11.97
C MET A 156 4.40 -20.69 -11.81
N LEU A 157 3.57 -21.15 -12.74
CA LEU A 157 2.12 -21.01 -12.65
C LEU A 157 1.58 -21.88 -11.51
N LYS A 158 0.64 -21.34 -10.73
CA LYS A 158 -0.06 -22.03 -9.64
C LYS A 158 -1.41 -22.61 -10.08
N SER A 159 -1.98 -22.12 -11.17
CA SER A 159 -3.29 -22.52 -11.68
C SER A 159 -3.22 -22.84 -13.19
N ARG A 160 -4.39 -23.10 -13.78
CA ARG A 160 -4.55 -23.30 -15.24
C ARG A 160 -5.26 -22.12 -15.91
N PHE A 161 -5.46 -21.01 -15.20
CA PHE A 161 -6.10 -19.84 -15.79
C PHE A 161 -5.21 -19.19 -16.85
N TYR A 162 -5.80 -18.84 -17.99
CA TYR A 162 -5.03 -18.25 -19.09
C TYR A 162 -4.52 -16.85 -18.75
N PHE A 163 -5.30 -16.05 -18.02
CA PHE A 163 -4.85 -14.74 -17.52
C PHE A 163 -3.64 -14.84 -16.59
N GLU A 164 -3.45 -15.97 -15.88
CA GLU A 164 -2.23 -16.20 -15.11
C GLU A 164 -1.03 -16.38 -16.04
N LEU A 165 -1.17 -17.21 -17.08
CA LEU A 165 -0.15 -17.40 -18.10
C LEU A 165 0.19 -16.07 -18.80
N GLN A 166 -0.82 -15.30 -19.20
CA GLN A 166 -0.68 -13.98 -19.81
C GLN A 166 0.16 -13.05 -18.92
N LEU A 167 -0.21 -12.90 -17.65
CA LEU A 167 0.47 -11.99 -16.73
C LEU A 167 1.84 -12.50 -16.25
N SER A 168 2.09 -13.82 -16.26
CA SER A 168 3.43 -14.37 -15.98
C SER A 168 4.50 -13.89 -16.98
N ARG A 169 4.08 -13.61 -18.22
CA ARG A 169 4.94 -13.12 -19.29
C ARG A 169 5.16 -11.61 -19.22
N LEU A 170 4.20 -10.88 -18.65
CA LEU A 170 4.19 -9.41 -18.65
C LEU A 170 4.68 -8.79 -17.34
N TYR A 171 4.29 -9.32 -16.19
CA TYR A 171 4.61 -8.74 -14.88
C TYR A 171 6.04 -9.04 -14.41
N THR A 172 6.59 -8.14 -13.59
CA THR A 172 7.76 -8.45 -12.76
C THR A 172 7.42 -9.58 -11.80
N ASN A 173 8.42 -10.40 -11.41
CA ASN A 173 8.20 -11.54 -10.53
C ASN A 173 7.57 -11.14 -9.19
N SER A 174 7.94 -9.96 -8.66
CA SER A 174 7.38 -9.43 -7.41
C SER A 174 5.89 -9.12 -7.50
N ILE A 175 5.44 -8.50 -8.59
CA ILE A 175 4.02 -8.17 -8.78
C ILE A 175 3.23 -9.42 -9.15
N PHE A 176 3.80 -10.30 -9.98
CA PHE A 176 3.14 -11.53 -10.36
C PHE A 176 2.85 -12.44 -9.16
N LYS A 177 3.78 -12.56 -8.19
CA LYS A 177 3.52 -13.30 -6.94
C LYS A 177 2.32 -12.74 -6.17
N LYS A 178 2.23 -11.41 -6.03
CA LYS A 178 1.07 -10.76 -5.37
C LYS A 178 -0.24 -10.98 -6.13
N PHE A 179 -0.17 -11.01 -7.46
CA PHE A 179 -1.32 -11.35 -8.29
C PHE A 179 -1.72 -12.83 -8.12
N GLN A 180 -0.76 -13.74 -8.00
CA GLN A 180 -1.02 -15.16 -7.70
C GLN A 180 -1.69 -15.36 -6.34
N ASP A 181 -1.40 -14.52 -5.35
CA ASP A 181 -2.11 -14.55 -4.06
C ASP A 181 -3.60 -14.19 -4.22
N GLU A 182 -3.95 -13.33 -5.19
CA GLU A 182 -5.35 -13.05 -5.53
C GLU A 182 -5.99 -14.19 -6.35
N ILE A 183 -5.24 -14.89 -7.20
CA ILE A 183 -5.72 -16.11 -7.87
C ILE A 183 -6.03 -17.19 -6.83
N GLU A 184 -5.11 -17.44 -5.90
CA GLU A 184 -5.31 -18.38 -4.80
C GLU A 184 -6.49 -17.94 -3.91
N GLY A 185 -6.63 -16.64 -3.71
CA GLY A 185 -7.79 -16.03 -3.05
C GLY A 185 -9.13 -16.25 -3.77
N MET A 186 -9.17 -16.64 -5.05
CA MET A 186 -10.45 -16.94 -5.71
C MET A 186 -11.18 -18.11 -5.05
N TYR A 187 -10.46 -19.04 -4.41
CA TYR A 187 -11.07 -20.18 -3.71
C TYR A 187 -11.91 -19.78 -2.48
N THR A 188 -11.71 -18.57 -1.92
CA THR A 188 -12.56 -18.05 -0.85
C THR A 188 -13.84 -17.39 -1.39
N CYS A 189 -13.91 -17.11 -2.70
CA CYS A 189 -15.09 -16.58 -3.37
C CYS A 189 -16.03 -17.72 -3.79
N PHE A 190 -16.93 -18.13 -2.90
CA PHE A 190 -17.71 -19.36 -3.05
C PHE A 190 -19.05 -19.18 -3.78
N SER A 191 -19.54 -17.95 -3.94
CA SER A 191 -20.80 -17.67 -4.64
C SER A 191 -20.66 -16.43 -5.50
N ILE A 192 -21.09 -16.52 -6.76
CA ILE A 192 -21.16 -15.38 -7.66
C ILE A 192 -22.56 -15.34 -8.25
N ARG A 193 -23.27 -14.24 -8.03
CA ARG A 193 -24.65 -14.06 -8.50
C ARG A 193 -24.72 -12.85 -9.40
N GLN A 194 -25.32 -13.02 -10.57
CA GLN A 194 -25.69 -11.89 -11.41
C GLN A 194 -26.99 -11.29 -10.89
N MET A 195 -27.01 -9.98 -10.65
CA MET A 195 -28.17 -9.28 -10.07
C MET A 195 -28.92 -8.48 -11.13
N ASN A 196 -28.21 -7.55 -11.78
CA ASN A 196 -28.81 -6.54 -12.65
C ASN A 196 -28.07 -6.47 -13.99
N ILE A 197 -28.83 -6.19 -15.04
CA ILE A 197 -28.32 -5.81 -16.37
C ILE A 197 -28.90 -4.43 -16.66
N ASP A 198 -28.04 -3.42 -16.79
CA ASP A 198 -28.41 -2.08 -17.22
C ASP A 198 -27.62 -1.72 -18.48
N GLY A 199 -28.28 -1.88 -19.63
CA GLY A 199 -27.63 -1.73 -20.94
C GLY A 199 -26.47 -2.73 -21.12
N SER A 200 -25.25 -2.21 -21.30
CA SER A 200 -24.02 -3.00 -21.42
C SER A 200 -23.38 -3.39 -20.08
N ILE A 201 -23.91 -2.86 -18.97
CA ILE A 201 -23.34 -3.04 -17.64
C ILE A 201 -24.07 -4.18 -16.94
N VAL A 202 -23.32 -5.18 -16.51
CA VAL A 202 -23.82 -6.31 -15.70
C VAL A 202 -23.22 -6.21 -14.31
N THR A 203 -24.07 -6.26 -13.28
CA THR A 203 -23.65 -6.22 -11.88
C THR A 203 -23.69 -7.63 -11.27
N TYR A 204 -22.56 -8.03 -10.69
CA TYR A 204 -22.37 -9.28 -9.98
C TYR A 204 -22.17 -9.03 -8.49
N ILE A 205 -22.66 -9.95 -7.66
CA ILE A 205 -22.35 -10.03 -6.23
C ILE A 205 -21.50 -11.27 -6.00
N VAL A 206 -20.26 -11.05 -5.57
CA VAL A 206 -19.32 -12.10 -5.18
C VAL A 206 -19.34 -12.23 -3.67
N LYS A 207 -19.69 -13.40 -3.14
CA LYS A 207 -19.59 -13.71 -1.71
C LYS A 207 -18.23 -14.33 -1.40
N GLU A 208 -17.51 -13.73 -0.46
CA GLU A 208 -16.23 -14.22 0.04
C GLU A 208 -16.33 -14.60 1.52
N ASP A 209 -15.80 -15.77 1.89
CA ASP A 209 -15.57 -16.11 3.30
C ASP A 209 -14.23 -15.52 3.76
N ILE A 210 -14.29 -14.59 4.71
CA ILE A 210 -13.13 -13.96 5.31
C ILE A 210 -12.91 -14.56 6.69
N GLN A 211 -11.71 -15.06 6.93
CA GLN A 211 -11.32 -15.53 8.25
C GLN A 211 -10.98 -14.32 9.13
N VAL A 212 -11.77 -14.11 10.19
CA VAL A 212 -11.59 -12.98 11.12
C VAL A 212 -10.85 -13.43 12.38
N GLU A 213 -11.21 -14.59 12.92
CA GLU A 213 -10.55 -15.24 14.05
C GLU A 213 -10.36 -16.74 13.76
N GLU A 214 -9.56 -17.46 14.57
CA GLU A 214 -9.24 -18.88 14.33
C GLU A 214 -10.47 -19.78 14.11
N ASN A 215 -11.62 -19.44 14.73
CA ASN A 215 -12.86 -20.21 14.65
C ASN A 215 -14.05 -19.46 14.04
N TRP A 216 -13.88 -18.22 13.56
CA TRP A 216 -15.00 -17.42 13.06
C TRP A 216 -14.75 -16.96 11.61
N ARG A 217 -15.68 -17.31 10.73
CA ARG A 217 -15.72 -16.84 9.33
C ARG A 217 -16.83 -15.83 9.18
N GLU A 218 -16.52 -14.72 8.55
CA GLU A 218 -17.48 -13.70 8.16
C GLU A 218 -17.66 -13.77 6.65
N THR A 219 -18.89 -13.97 6.19
CA THR A 219 -19.22 -13.88 4.77
C THR A 219 -19.45 -12.42 4.41
N ARG A 220 -18.75 -11.93 3.37
CA ARG A 220 -18.96 -10.58 2.84
C ARG A 220 -19.34 -10.60 1.38
N ASP A 221 -20.16 -9.62 1.01
CA ASP A 221 -20.65 -9.43 -0.35
C ASP A 221 -19.86 -8.30 -1.01
N PHE A 222 -19.28 -8.58 -2.17
CA PHE A 222 -18.54 -7.63 -2.98
C PHE A 222 -19.24 -7.42 -4.32
N GLU A 223 -19.61 -6.18 -4.59
CA GLU A 223 -20.18 -5.78 -5.87
C GLU A 223 -19.09 -5.66 -6.93
N VAL A 224 -19.31 -6.29 -8.08
CA VAL A 224 -18.44 -6.23 -9.24
C VAL A 224 -19.28 -5.87 -10.46
N MET A 225 -18.99 -4.72 -11.06
CA MET A 225 -19.61 -4.29 -12.31
C MET A 225 -18.71 -4.67 -13.49
N TYR A 226 -19.31 -5.19 -14.55
CA TYR A 226 -18.65 -5.44 -15.82
C TYR A 226 -19.41 -4.74 -16.95
N ASN A 227 -18.74 -3.83 -17.67
CA ASN A 227 -19.27 -3.19 -18.86
C ASN A 227 -18.73 -3.91 -20.10
N ALA A 228 -19.62 -4.62 -20.81
CA ALA A 228 -19.26 -5.42 -21.98
C ALA A 228 -18.81 -4.57 -23.19
N SER A 229 -19.20 -3.29 -23.27
CA SER A 229 -18.83 -2.41 -24.38
C SER A 229 -17.37 -1.99 -24.32
N ASP A 230 -16.86 -1.71 -23.12
CA ASP A 230 -15.50 -1.20 -22.90
C ASP A 230 -14.55 -2.25 -22.30
N ALA A 231 -15.06 -3.47 -22.07
CA ALA A 231 -14.40 -4.51 -21.29
C ALA A 231 -13.91 -4.00 -19.91
N GLU A 232 -14.66 -3.06 -19.31
CA GLU A 232 -14.32 -2.45 -18.04
C GLU A 232 -14.88 -3.30 -16.90
N ILE A 233 -14.04 -3.56 -15.90
CA ILE A 233 -14.39 -4.25 -14.67
C ILE A 233 -14.07 -3.38 -13.44
N LEU A 234 -15.07 -3.17 -12.60
CA LEU A 234 -14.94 -2.37 -11.39
C LEU A 234 -15.42 -3.21 -10.20
N CYS A 235 -14.54 -3.40 -9.22
CA CYS A 235 -14.89 -4.10 -8.00
C CYS A 235 -14.93 -3.13 -6.83
N ALA A 236 -15.98 -3.21 -6.01
CA ALA A 236 -16.18 -2.38 -4.83
C ALA A 236 -15.03 -2.49 -3.81
N CYS A 237 -14.25 -3.57 -3.80
CA CYS A 237 -13.07 -3.67 -2.93
C CYS A 237 -11.96 -2.64 -3.28
N GLY A 238 -11.95 -2.10 -4.51
CA GLY A 238 -11.02 -1.06 -4.94
C GLY A 238 -9.57 -1.50 -5.10
N LEU A 239 -9.27 -2.82 -5.03
CA LEU A 239 -7.88 -3.31 -5.02
C LEU A 239 -7.06 -2.82 -6.20
N PHE A 240 -7.67 -2.74 -7.39
CA PHE A 240 -6.97 -2.25 -8.57
C PHE A 240 -6.48 -0.80 -8.39
N ASN A 241 -7.27 0.07 -7.77
CA ASN A 241 -6.83 1.45 -7.51
C ASN A 241 -5.75 1.48 -6.41
N PHE A 242 -5.86 0.62 -5.40
CA PHE A 242 -4.84 0.53 -4.37
C PHE A 242 -3.53 -0.10 -4.82
N ARG A 243 -3.55 -1.06 -5.76
CA ARG A 243 -2.40 -1.93 -6.07
C ARG A 243 -2.01 -1.98 -7.54
N GLY A 244 -2.94 -1.69 -8.44
CA GLY A 244 -2.74 -1.73 -9.89
C GLY A 244 -2.79 -3.12 -10.51
N TYR A 245 -3.37 -4.09 -9.81
CA TYR A 245 -3.73 -5.41 -10.36
C TYR A 245 -5.10 -5.83 -9.82
N LEU A 246 -5.81 -6.66 -10.59
CA LEU A 246 -7.18 -7.06 -10.27
C LEU A 246 -7.26 -7.95 -9.03
N CYS A 247 -8.34 -7.80 -8.24
CA CYS A 247 -8.62 -8.64 -7.09
C CYS A 247 -9.23 -9.98 -7.47
N ARG A 248 -9.20 -10.92 -6.52
CA ARG A 248 -9.93 -12.19 -6.57
C ARG A 248 -11.40 -12.05 -6.99
N HIS A 249 -12.12 -11.00 -6.56
CA HIS A 249 -13.53 -10.82 -6.91
C HIS A 249 -13.71 -10.51 -8.40
N ALA A 250 -12.91 -9.60 -8.93
CA ALA A 250 -12.90 -9.26 -10.35
C ALA A 250 -12.46 -10.47 -11.19
N LEU A 251 -11.42 -11.19 -10.75
CA LEU A 251 -10.96 -12.42 -11.41
C LEU A 251 -12.01 -13.53 -11.41
N SER A 252 -12.77 -13.68 -10.32
CA SER A 252 -13.90 -14.62 -10.23
C SER A 252 -14.99 -14.29 -11.24
N VAL A 253 -15.32 -13.01 -11.43
CA VAL A 253 -16.26 -12.57 -12.47
C VAL A 253 -15.69 -12.81 -13.87
N ILE A 254 -14.42 -12.44 -14.14
CA ILE A 254 -13.71 -12.70 -15.42
C ILE A 254 -13.79 -14.19 -15.78
N ASN A 255 -13.51 -15.05 -14.81
CA ASN A 255 -13.59 -16.50 -15.00
C ASN A 255 -15.02 -16.97 -15.28
N GLN A 256 -16.03 -16.42 -14.59
CA GLN A 256 -17.43 -16.77 -14.80
C GLN A 256 -17.94 -16.35 -16.19
N ILE A 257 -17.54 -15.17 -16.69
CA ILE A 257 -17.94 -14.68 -18.02
C ILE A 257 -17.12 -15.32 -19.15
N GLY A 258 -16.08 -16.09 -18.82
CA GLY A 258 -15.24 -16.79 -19.80
C GLY A 258 -14.23 -15.89 -20.51
N LEU A 259 -13.83 -14.77 -19.90
CA LEU A 259 -12.72 -13.98 -20.43
C LEU A 259 -11.39 -14.67 -20.11
N GLU A 260 -10.68 -15.12 -21.16
CA GLU A 260 -9.41 -15.82 -21.00
C GLU A 260 -8.26 -14.88 -20.62
N GLU A 261 -8.27 -13.65 -21.12
CA GLU A 261 -7.22 -12.65 -20.91
C GLU A 261 -7.71 -11.46 -20.09
N ILE A 262 -6.81 -10.88 -19.30
CA ILE A 262 -7.04 -9.60 -18.64
C ILE A 262 -7.02 -8.48 -19.70
N PRO A 263 -8.04 -7.61 -19.73
CA PRO A 263 -8.07 -6.48 -20.63
C PRO A 263 -6.84 -5.55 -20.45
N PRO A 264 -6.24 -5.03 -21.54
CA PRO A 264 -4.97 -4.29 -21.47
C PRO A 264 -4.97 -3.08 -20.53
N GLN A 265 -6.12 -2.42 -20.33
CA GLN A 265 -6.25 -1.28 -19.41
C GLN A 265 -5.94 -1.63 -17.95
N TYR A 266 -6.05 -2.90 -17.56
CA TYR A 266 -5.68 -3.39 -16.23
C TYR A 266 -4.22 -3.87 -16.12
N ILE A 267 -3.45 -3.80 -17.21
CA ILE A 267 -2.04 -4.22 -17.27
C ILE A 267 -1.16 -2.97 -17.27
N LEU A 268 -0.88 -2.44 -16.07
CA LEU A 268 -0.14 -1.19 -15.92
C LEU A 268 1.32 -1.32 -16.36
N ALA A 269 1.79 -0.34 -17.14
CA ALA A 269 3.19 -0.23 -17.57
C ALA A 269 4.18 -0.26 -16.39
N ARG A 270 3.78 0.31 -15.25
CA ARG A 270 4.57 0.28 -14.01
C ARG A 270 4.93 -1.14 -13.58
N TRP A 271 4.08 -2.13 -13.80
CA TRP A 271 4.27 -3.50 -13.33
C TRP A 271 4.92 -4.43 -14.35
N ARG A 272 5.13 -3.93 -15.57
CA ARG A 272 5.66 -4.71 -16.67
C ARG A 272 7.19 -4.86 -16.62
N LYS A 273 7.69 -6.07 -16.85
CA LYS A 273 9.13 -6.38 -16.87
C LYS A 273 9.82 -6.10 -18.21
N ASP A 274 9.02 -5.99 -19.27
CA ASP A 274 9.49 -5.69 -20.62
C ASP A 274 9.61 -4.18 -20.91
N ILE A 275 9.26 -3.34 -19.94
CA ILE A 275 9.43 -1.89 -20.00
C ILE A 275 10.66 -1.48 -19.20
N SER A 276 11.57 -0.75 -19.85
CA SER A 276 12.70 -0.13 -19.17
C SER A 276 12.23 1.11 -18.39
N ARG A 277 12.21 1.03 -17.06
CA ARG A 277 11.95 2.21 -16.22
C ARG A 277 13.18 3.11 -16.23
N SER A 278 13.01 4.38 -16.60
CA SER A 278 14.03 5.40 -16.40
C SER A 278 13.61 6.24 -15.20
N TYR A 279 14.39 6.22 -14.13
CA TYR A 279 14.15 6.99 -12.90
C TYR A 279 14.54 8.47 -13.04
N ILE A 280 14.34 9.03 -14.23
CA ILE A 280 14.54 10.46 -14.42
C ILE A 280 13.32 11.14 -13.79
N PHE A 281 13.47 11.58 -12.54
CA PHE A 281 12.53 12.47 -11.88
C PHE A 281 12.41 13.77 -12.68
N ASN A 282 11.47 13.80 -13.62
CA ASN A 282 10.95 15.03 -14.19
C ASN A 282 10.05 15.69 -13.14
N HIS A 283 10.64 16.27 -12.09
CA HIS A 283 10.01 17.45 -11.53
C HIS A 283 10.02 18.49 -12.64
N GLY A 284 8.87 18.68 -13.28
CA GLY A 284 8.61 19.78 -14.18
C GLY A 284 8.75 21.09 -13.43
N CYS A 285 9.98 21.54 -13.23
CA CYS A 285 10.25 22.94 -12.96
C CYS A 285 10.17 23.62 -14.33
N ASN A 286 8.97 24.03 -14.73
CA ASN A 286 8.74 24.80 -15.95
C ASN A 286 9.37 26.22 -15.90
N GLY A 287 10.21 26.51 -14.89
CA GLY A 287 11.03 27.71 -14.77
C GLY A 287 12.45 27.35 -14.32
N ILE A 288 13.30 26.93 -15.26
CA ILE A 288 14.75 26.86 -14.99
C ILE A 288 15.25 28.30 -14.96
N ASP A 289 15.43 28.86 -13.76
CA ASP A 289 16.27 30.05 -13.59
C ASP A 289 17.73 29.66 -13.88
N VAL A 290 18.17 29.95 -15.11
CA VAL A 290 19.53 29.65 -15.60
C VAL A 290 20.60 30.41 -14.80
N ASN A 291 20.23 31.47 -14.06
CA ASN A 291 21.17 32.20 -13.22
C ASN A 291 21.37 31.53 -11.86
N ASN A 292 20.39 30.76 -11.38
CA ASN A 292 20.48 30.05 -10.11
C ASN A 292 21.47 28.85 -10.22
N PRO A 293 22.56 28.83 -9.43
CA PRO A 293 23.57 27.77 -9.51
C PRO A 293 23.02 26.38 -9.13
N VAL A 294 22.01 26.30 -8.25
CA VAL A 294 21.37 25.04 -7.86
C VAL A 294 20.54 24.47 -9.01
N HIS A 295 19.80 25.33 -9.73
CA HIS A 295 19.00 24.91 -10.88
C HIS A 295 19.89 24.47 -12.06
N ARG A 296 21.02 25.15 -12.27
CA ARG A 296 22.03 24.73 -13.26
C ARG A 296 22.60 23.35 -12.94
N TYR A 297 22.98 23.12 -11.68
CA TYR A 297 23.50 21.83 -11.24
C TYR A 297 22.46 20.71 -11.45
N ASP A 298 21.23 20.89 -10.96
CA ASP A 298 20.16 19.91 -11.07
C ASP A 298 19.83 19.57 -12.54
N ASN A 299 19.77 20.59 -13.42
CA ASN A 299 19.52 20.37 -14.85
C ASN A 299 20.65 19.59 -15.54
N LEU A 300 21.91 19.96 -15.29
CA LEU A 300 23.07 19.27 -15.84
C LEU A 300 23.15 17.82 -15.32
N TYR A 301 22.92 17.62 -14.02
CA TYR A 301 22.90 16.31 -13.40
C TYR A 301 21.81 15.42 -14.01
N LYS A 302 20.57 15.92 -14.14
CA LYS A 302 19.47 15.20 -14.81
C LYS A 302 19.79 14.86 -16.26
N SER A 303 20.44 15.76 -16.99
CA SER A 303 20.82 15.55 -18.39
C SER A 303 21.90 14.48 -18.52
N ALA A 304 22.91 14.53 -17.65
CA ALA A 304 23.96 13.52 -17.57
C ALA A 304 23.41 12.15 -17.18
N LEU A 305 22.45 12.09 -16.24
CA LEU A 305 21.79 10.84 -15.87
C LEU A 305 21.14 10.14 -17.06
N LYS A 306 20.49 10.87 -17.99
CA LYS A 306 19.90 10.25 -19.20
C LYS A 306 20.97 9.56 -20.05
N VAL A 307 22.14 10.18 -20.17
CA VAL A 307 23.27 9.65 -20.93
C VAL A 307 23.83 8.40 -20.25
N VAL A 308 23.97 8.42 -18.92
CA VAL A 308 24.38 7.25 -18.12
C VAL A 308 23.39 6.09 -18.27
N GLU A 309 22.09 6.38 -18.24
CA GLU A 309 21.02 5.38 -18.39
C GLU A 309 21.01 4.73 -19.78
N GLU A 310 21.36 5.44 -20.85
CA GLU A 310 21.55 4.84 -22.17
C GLU A 310 22.87 4.07 -22.28
N GLY A 311 23.94 4.62 -21.69
CA GLY A 311 25.28 4.04 -21.69
C GLY A 311 25.33 2.67 -21.02
N ARG A 312 24.61 2.47 -19.91
CA ARG A 312 24.61 1.20 -19.16
C ARG A 312 23.92 0.03 -19.86
N LYS A 313 23.19 0.25 -20.96
CA LYS A 313 22.36 -0.78 -21.60
C LYS A 313 23.15 -1.83 -22.38
N SER A 314 24.36 -1.53 -22.84
CA SER A 314 25.25 -2.50 -23.49
C SER A 314 26.71 -2.11 -23.31
N HIS A 315 27.62 -3.08 -23.48
CA HIS A 315 29.07 -2.84 -23.38
C HIS A 315 29.56 -1.81 -24.41
N ASP A 316 29.03 -1.87 -25.63
CA ASP A 316 29.39 -0.93 -26.70
C ASP A 316 28.91 0.50 -26.38
N ARG A 317 27.68 0.62 -25.86
CA ARG A 317 27.13 1.92 -25.43
C ARG A 317 27.91 2.47 -24.24
N TYR A 318 28.34 1.62 -23.31
CA TYR A 318 29.17 2.02 -22.18
C TYR A 318 30.50 2.62 -22.66
N LYS A 319 31.21 1.92 -23.56
CA LYS A 319 32.46 2.41 -24.14
C LYS A 319 32.29 3.72 -24.90
N PHE A 320 31.25 3.84 -25.71
CA PHE A 320 30.95 5.08 -26.41
C PHE A 320 30.64 6.23 -25.44
N THR A 321 29.86 5.93 -24.40
CA THR A 321 29.42 6.93 -23.41
C THR A 321 30.60 7.45 -22.59
N ILE A 322 31.51 6.58 -22.12
CA ILE A 322 32.66 7.01 -21.32
C ILE A 322 33.60 7.91 -22.15
N GLN A 323 33.85 7.55 -23.42
CA GLN A 323 34.66 8.36 -24.33
C GLN A 323 34.02 9.72 -24.60
N SER A 324 32.72 9.73 -24.88
CA SER A 324 31.97 10.97 -25.14
C SER A 324 31.92 11.88 -23.90
N LEU A 325 31.77 11.31 -22.70
CA LEU A 325 31.78 12.08 -21.45
C LEU A 325 33.16 12.70 -21.18
N ASP A 326 34.25 11.99 -21.47
CA ASP A 326 35.62 12.53 -21.37
C ASP A 326 35.84 13.68 -22.36
N GLU A 327 35.36 13.56 -23.60
CA GLU A 327 35.43 14.64 -24.58
C GLU A 327 34.64 15.88 -24.15
N ILE A 328 33.42 15.69 -23.62
CA ILE A 328 32.59 16.78 -23.09
C ILE A 328 33.30 17.44 -21.91
N LEU A 329 33.85 16.66 -20.98
CA LEU A 329 34.56 17.17 -19.81
C LEU A 329 35.78 18.02 -20.21
N ASN A 330 36.52 17.58 -21.24
CA ASN A 330 37.65 18.32 -21.77
C ASN A 330 37.23 19.65 -22.42
N LYS A 331 36.08 19.69 -23.13
CA LYS A 331 35.57 20.92 -23.74
C LYS A 331 35.01 21.93 -22.73
N VAL A 332 34.42 21.46 -21.63
CA VAL A 332 33.82 22.31 -20.59
C VAL A 332 34.87 22.91 -19.64
N ARG A 333 36.08 22.32 -19.58
CA ARG A 333 37.20 22.84 -18.77
C ARG A 333 37.95 24.02 -19.41
N ILE A 334 37.63 24.35 -20.66
CA ILE A 334 38.15 25.50 -21.43
C ILE A 334 37.19 26.66 -21.24
#